data_AF-A0A225WK71-F1
#
_entry.id   AF-A0A225WK71-F1
#
_cell.length_a   1.000
_cell.length_b   1.000
_cell.length_c   1.000
_cell.angle_alpha   90.00
_cell.angle_beta   90.00
_cell.angle_gamma   90.00
#
_symmetry.space_group_name_H-M   'P 1'
#
loop_
_entity.id
_entity.type
_entity.pdbx_description
1 polymer ?
#
loop_
_entity_poly.entity_id
_entity_poly.type
_entity_poly.pdbx_seq_one_letter_code
_entity_poly.pdbx_strand_id
1 'polypeptide(L)'
;MVHKLVKSKAPFKQIHTYAVESSGKDVTRQDVRNLVANVLKDEKVGSVATRVERLLNEFVSNNPRNASRIFGDDGGTARCLTIQTAGMRKMFDLFPEIVMVDTAHKANDLKYKLFIWTHGTRCVRCRTVCATCIC
;
A
#
# COMPACT_ATOMS: atom_id res chain seq x y z
N MET A 1 14.40 -11.20 1.06
CA MET A 1 14.32 -10.63 2.44
C MET A 1 15.04 -9.29 2.55
N VAL A 2 16.27 -9.13 2.02
CA VAL A 2 17.00 -7.83 2.00
C VAL A 2 16.17 -6.65 1.51
N HIS A 3 15.48 -6.79 0.36
CA HIS A 3 14.60 -5.73 -0.17
C HIS A 3 13.55 -5.26 0.85
N LYS A 4 12.97 -6.17 1.65
CA LYS A 4 11.99 -5.83 2.69
C LYS A 4 12.62 -5.07 3.86
N LEU A 5 13.83 -5.45 4.27
CA LEU A 5 14.58 -4.76 5.32
C LEU A 5 15.00 -3.34 4.90
N VAL A 6 15.46 -3.18 3.66
CA VAL A 6 15.80 -1.87 3.11
C VAL A 6 14.56 -0.99 2.95
N LYS A 7 13.45 -1.54 2.41
CA LYS A 7 12.17 -0.83 2.25
C LYS A 7 11.58 -0.35 3.59
N SER A 8 11.66 -1.18 4.63
CA SER A 8 11.17 -0.85 5.98
C SER A 8 12.11 0.10 6.75
N LYS A 9 13.20 0.57 6.13
CA LYS A 9 14.25 1.37 6.78
C LYS A 9 14.77 0.72 8.06
N ALA A 10 14.94 -0.61 8.02
CA ALA A 10 15.49 -1.36 9.14
C ALA A 10 16.86 -0.77 9.55
N PRO A 11 17.20 -0.79 10.85
CA PRO A 11 18.47 -0.27 11.32
C PRO A 11 19.63 -1.02 10.68
N PHE A 12 20.70 -0.30 10.36
CA PHE A 12 21.87 -0.83 9.64
C PHE A 12 22.44 -2.12 10.26
N LYS A 13 22.41 -2.22 11.59
CA LYS A 13 22.83 -3.42 12.33
C LYS A 13 22.05 -4.65 11.92
N GLN A 14 20.72 -4.56 11.78
CA GLN A 14 19.89 -5.70 11.36
C GLN A 14 20.19 -6.12 9.92
N ILE A 15 20.43 -5.15 9.02
CA ILE A 15 20.78 -5.45 7.62
C ILE A 15 22.15 -6.14 7.56
N HIS A 16 23.12 -5.68 8.36
CA HIS A 16 24.44 -6.30 8.48
C HIS A 16 24.35 -7.72 9.03
N THR A 17 23.64 -7.94 10.15
CA THR A 17 23.41 -9.28 10.71
C THR A 17 22.80 -10.22 9.69
N TYR A 18 21.74 -9.80 9.00
CA TYR A 18 21.14 -10.59 7.93
C TYR A 18 22.13 -10.92 6.81
N ALA A 19 22.96 -9.95 6.39
CA ALA A 19 23.93 -10.16 5.31
C ALA A 19 25.02 -11.18 5.69
N VAL A 20 25.50 -11.15 6.94
CA VAL A 20 26.45 -12.13 7.47
C VAL A 20 25.82 -13.52 7.51
N GLU A 21 24.63 -13.64 8.10
CA GLU A 21 23.91 -14.91 8.26
C GLU A 21 23.52 -15.54 6.91
N SER A 22 23.12 -14.72 5.93
CA SER A 22 22.67 -15.21 4.63
C SER A 22 23.81 -15.51 3.64
N SER A 23 24.97 -14.86 3.78
CA SER A 23 26.10 -15.06 2.87
C SER A 23 27.14 -16.07 3.38
N GLY A 24 27.21 -16.30 4.70
CA GLY A 24 28.25 -17.13 5.32
C GLY A 24 29.67 -16.59 5.14
N LYS A 25 29.81 -15.31 4.75
CA LYS A 25 31.08 -14.63 4.48
C LYS A 25 31.31 -13.51 5.49
N ASP A 26 32.56 -13.08 5.62
CA ASP A 26 32.85 -11.85 6.35
C ASP A 26 32.35 -10.65 5.52
N VAL A 27 31.30 -9.99 6.02
CA VAL A 27 30.63 -8.88 5.34
C VAL A 27 31.10 -7.57 5.95
N THR A 28 31.75 -6.73 5.15
CA THR A 28 32.19 -5.42 5.62
C THR A 28 31.03 -4.42 5.67
N ARG A 29 31.20 -3.32 6.41
CA ARG A 29 30.22 -2.22 6.39
C ARG A 29 30.05 -1.63 4.99
N GLN A 30 31.09 -1.66 4.16
CA GLN A 30 31.02 -1.12 2.80
C GLN A 30 30.17 -2.03 1.90
N ASP A 31 30.26 -3.35 2.07
CA ASP A 31 29.43 -4.30 1.32
C ASP A 31 27.94 -4.08 1.60
N VAL A 32 27.58 -3.84 2.86
CA VAL A 32 26.19 -3.51 3.22
C VAL A 32 25.76 -2.19 2.59
N ARG A 33 26.62 -1.16 2.56
CA ARG A 33 26.30 0.11 1.89
C ARG A 33 26.11 -0.08 0.39
N ASN A 34 26.96 -0.87 -0.26
CA ASN A 34 26.86 -1.19 -1.68
C ASN A 34 25.57 -1.98 -1.97
N LEU A 35 25.24 -2.95 -1.11
CA LEU A 35 24.00 -3.73 -1.19
C LEU A 35 22.75 -2.84 -1.09
N VAL A 36 22.71 -1.94 -0.09
CA VAL A 36 21.60 -0.99 0.07
C VAL A 36 21.51 -0.06 -1.13
N ALA A 37 22.64 0.47 -1.62
CA ALA A 37 22.67 1.34 -2.79
C ALA A 37 22.17 0.63 -4.05
N ASN A 38 22.53 -0.64 -4.26
CA ASN A 38 22.06 -1.44 -5.38
C ASN A 38 20.57 -1.74 -5.29
N VAL A 39 20.07 -2.11 -4.11
CA VAL A 39 18.63 -2.31 -3.87
C VAL A 39 17.82 -1.05 -4.20
N LEU A 40 18.33 0.14 -3.83
CA LEU A 40 17.68 1.42 -4.14
C LEU A 40 17.78 1.80 -5.62
N LYS A 41 18.82 1.37 -6.33
CA LYS A 41 18.96 1.55 -7.78
C LYS A 41 17.99 0.64 -8.54
N ASP A 42 17.92 -0.64 -8.16
CA ASP A 42 17.02 -1.63 -8.77
C ASP A 42 15.54 -1.25 -8.62
N GLU A 43 15.19 -0.51 -7.57
CA GLU A 43 13.84 0.05 -7.42
C GLU A 43 13.48 1.08 -8.48
N LYS A 44 14.46 1.80 -9.05
CA LYS A 44 14.24 2.84 -10.05
C LYS A 44 14.32 2.32 -11.49
N VAL A 45 14.57 1.03 -11.68
CA VAL A 45 14.62 0.42 -13.01
C VAL A 45 13.21 0.28 -13.57
N GLY A 46 13.02 0.77 -14.79
CA GLY A 46 11.75 0.69 -15.53
C GLY A 46 10.85 1.93 -15.41
N SER A 47 9.82 1.96 -16.24
CA SER A 47 8.83 3.04 -16.22
C SER A 47 8.03 3.04 -14.90
N VAL A 48 7.45 4.20 -14.55
CA VAL A 48 6.55 4.29 -13.37
C VAL A 48 5.40 3.29 -13.50
N ALA A 49 4.85 3.11 -14.70
CA ALA A 49 3.78 2.14 -14.95
C ALA A 49 4.20 0.70 -14.61
N THR A 50 5.36 0.27 -15.12
CA THR A 50 5.93 -1.06 -14.83
C THR A 50 6.16 -1.26 -13.33
N ARG A 51 6.62 -0.21 -12.63
CA ARG A 51 6.84 -0.26 -11.18
C ARG A 51 5.52 -0.38 -10.41
N VAL A 52 4.49 0.36 -10.80
CA VAL A 52 3.16 0.28 -10.19
C VAL A 52 2.56 -1.10 -10.40
N GLU A 53 2.61 -1.63 -11.62
CA GLU A 53 2.11 -2.97 -11.96
C GLU A 53 2.80 -4.05 -11.12
N ARG A 54 4.13 -4.00 -10.99
CA ARG A 54 4.88 -4.91 -10.13
C ARG A 54 4.42 -4.85 -8.68
N LEU A 55 4.17 -3.65 -8.14
CA LEU A 55 3.72 -3.48 -6.76
C LEU A 55 2.29 -4.02 -6.55
N LEU A 56 1.40 -3.82 -7.52
CA LEU A 56 0.04 -4.37 -7.45
C LEU A 56 0.04 -5.90 -7.53
N ASN A 57 0.89 -6.48 -8.39
CA ASN A 57 1.06 -7.93 -8.48
C ASN A 57 1.66 -8.52 -7.18
N GLU A 58 2.63 -7.85 -6.57
CA GLU A 58 3.16 -8.22 -5.25
C GLU A 58 2.07 -8.11 -4.17
N PHE A 59 1.22 -7.08 -4.23
CA PHE A 59 0.11 -6.91 -3.30
C PHE A 59 -0.93 -8.05 -3.41
N VAL A 60 -1.32 -8.43 -4.62
CA VAL A 60 -2.27 -9.52 -4.86
C VAL A 60 -1.66 -10.88 -4.49
N SER A 61 -0.37 -11.10 -4.75
CA SER A 61 0.28 -12.38 -4.40
C SER A 61 0.48 -12.57 -2.90
N ASN A 62 0.59 -11.49 -2.12
CA ASN A 62 0.74 -11.56 -0.67
C ASN A 62 -0.48 -12.17 0.05
N ASN A 63 -1.68 -12.09 -0.52
CA ASN A 63 -2.87 -12.73 0.03
C ASN A 63 -3.86 -13.04 -1.10
N PRO A 64 -4.37 -14.28 -1.24
CA PRO A 64 -5.37 -14.63 -2.27
C PRO A 64 -6.64 -13.78 -2.19
N ARG A 65 -6.91 -13.23 -1.00
CA ARG A 65 -8.01 -12.30 -0.75
C ARG A 65 -7.66 -10.82 -0.90
N ASN A 66 -6.51 -10.47 -1.45
CA ASN A 66 -6.23 -9.13 -1.95
C ASN A 66 -6.71 -9.01 -3.41
N ALA A 67 -7.12 -7.82 -3.82
CA ALA A 67 -7.47 -7.51 -5.19
C ALA A 67 -7.02 -6.08 -5.54
N SER A 68 -6.58 -5.87 -6.76
CA SER A 68 -6.26 -4.54 -7.27
C SER A 68 -6.56 -4.45 -8.76
N ARG A 69 -7.00 -3.28 -9.21
CA ARG A 69 -7.29 -3.03 -10.63
C ARG A 69 -6.99 -1.60 -11.03
N ILE A 70 -6.33 -1.43 -12.17
CA ILE A 70 -6.10 -0.14 -12.83
C ILE A 70 -7.18 0.04 -13.90
N PHE A 71 -7.79 1.23 -13.94
CA PHE A 71 -8.68 1.67 -14.99
C PHE A 71 -7.98 2.81 -15.73
N GLY A 72 -7.67 2.59 -17.00
CA GLY A 72 -7.10 3.60 -17.90
C GLY A 72 -8.12 4.13 -18.89
N ASP A 73 -7.81 5.27 -19.51
CA ASP A 73 -8.47 5.71 -20.74
C ASP A 73 -7.82 5.10 -21.99
N ASP A 74 -8.44 5.31 -23.15
CA ASP A 74 -7.94 4.84 -24.45
C ASP A 74 -6.58 5.45 -24.83
N GLY A 75 -6.20 6.55 -24.18
CA GLY A 75 -4.89 7.20 -24.33
C GLY A 75 -3.80 6.61 -23.44
N GLY A 76 -4.08 5.53 -22.69
CA GLY A 76 -3.12 4.86 -21.81
C GLY A 76 -2.87 5.59 -20.48
N THR A 77 -3.66 6.60 -20.14
CA THR A 77 -3.56 7.31 -18.87
C THR A 77 -4.41 6.62 -17.81
N ALA A 78 -3.80 6.21 -16.70
CA ALA A 78 -4.52 5.66 -15.56
C ALA A 78 -5.42 6.73 -14.92
N ARG A 79 -6.73 6.46 -14.87
CA ARG A 79 -7.76 7.35 -14.30
C ARG A 79 -8.18 6.93 -12.89
N CYS A 80 -8.23 5.63 -12.65
CA CYS A 80 -8.62 5.09 -11.35
C CYS A 80 -7.77 3.87 -11.01
N LEU A 81 -7.42 3.75 -9.73
CA LEU A 81 -6.79 2.58 -9.15
C LEU A 81 -7.65 2.11 -7.99
N THR A 82 -7.98 0.82 -7.98
CA THR A 82 -8.64 0.17 -6.85
C THR A 82 -7.65 -0.77 -6.18
N ILE A 83 -7.63 -0.72 -4.84
CA ILE A 83 -6.86 -1.62 -3.98
C ILE A 83 -7.81 -2.09 -2.89
N GLN A 84 -7.97 -3.39 -2.76
CA GLN A 84 -8.84 -4.02 -1.77
C GLN A 84 -8.04 -5.08 -1.03
N THR A 85 -7.89 -4.89 0.28
CA THR A 85 -7.23 -5.88 1.13
C THR A 85 -8.19 -7.02 1.49
N ALA A 86 -7.63 -8.17 1.88
CA ALA A 86 -8.40 -9.28 2.44
C ALA A 86 -9.27 -8.87 3.64
N GLY A 87 -8.78 -7.92 4.45
CA GLY A 87 -9.52 -7.35 5.58
C GLY A 87 -10.76 -6.57 5.12
N MET A 88 -10.60 -5.68 4.13
CA MET A 88 -11.73 -4.92 3.57
C MET A 88 -12.81 -5.84 3.01
N ARG A 89 -12.41 -6.88 2.26
CA ARG A 89 -13.38 -7.83 1.71
C ARG A 89 -14.04 -8.68 2.79
N LYS A 90 -13.28 -9.09 3.83
CA LYS A 90 -13.85 -9.79 4.99
C LYS A 90 -14.86 -8.93 5.72
N MET A 91 -14.59 -7.64 5.88
CA MET A 91 -15.54 -6.73 6.53
C MET A 91 -16.81 -6.58 5.72
N PHE A 92 -16.70 -6.46 4.39
CA PHE A 92 -17.84 -6.41 3.50
C PHE A 92 -18.67 -7.71 3.53
N ASP A 93 -18.02 -8.89 3.56
CA ASP A 93 -18.74 -10.17 3.65
C ASP A 93 -19.54 -10.30 4.95
N LEU A 94 -19.07 -9.69 6.04
CA LEU A 94 -19.73 -9.71 7.35
C LEU A 94 -20.84 -8.67 7.47
N PHE A 95 -20.67 -7.51 6.85
CA PHE A 95 -21.57 -6.36 6.95
C PHE A 95 -21.80 -5.73 5.58
N PRO A 96 -22.54 -6.39 4.67
CA PRO A 96 -22.80 -5.88 3.32
C PRO A 96 -23.60 -4.57 3.32
N GLU A 97 -24.31 -4.27 4.41
CA GLU A 97 -25.05 -3.03 4.62
C GLU A 97 -24.17 -1.83 4.99
N ILE A 98 -22.89 -2.05 5.34
CA ILE A 98 -21.97 -1.00 5.76
C ILE A 98 -21.03 -0.65 4.60
N VAL A 99 -21.06 0.61 4.18
CA VAL A 99 -20.09 1.17 3.25
C VAL A 99 -19.00 1.89 4.03
N MET A 100 -17.78 1.36 3.98
CA MET A 100 -16.60 2.04 4.51
C MET A 100 -16.07 3.03 3.48
N VAL A 101 -16.14 4.32 3.80
CA VAL A 101 -15.53 5.36 2.98
C VAL A 101 -14.41 6.02 3.77
N ASP A 102 -13.18 5.78 3.34
CA ASP A 102 -12.03 6.54 3.82
C ASP A 102 -11.69 7.63 2.79
N THR A 103 -11.57 8.87 3.26
CA THR A 103 -11.16 10.00 2.41
C THR A 103 -9.87 10.58 2.97
N ALA A 104 -8.76 10.34 2.28
CA ALA A 104 -7.53 11.05 2.59
C ALA A 104 -7.70 12.55 2.29
N HIS A 105 -7.23 13.40 3.20
CA HIS A 105 -7.19 14.85 2.99
C HIS A 105 -6.37 15.14 1.71
N LYS A 106 -7.03 15.65 0.66
CA LYS A 106 -6.54 15.86 -0.74
C LYS A 106 -6.84 14.76 -1.78
N ALA A 107 -7.48 13.64 -1.42
CA ALA A 107 -8.04 12.71 -2.42
C ALA A 107 -9.50 13.05 -2.78
N ASN A 108 -10.12 13.97 -2.03
CA ASN A 108 -11.48 14.46 -2.24
C ASN A 108 -11.46 15.87 -2.83
N ASP A 109 -10.86 16.04 -4.01
CA ASP A 109 -10.92 17.31 -4.76
C ASP A 109 -12.37 17.71 -5.10
N LEU A 110 -13.25 16.72 -5.14
CA LEU A 110 -14.67 16.87 -5.48
C LEU A 110 -15.53 17.34 -4.30
N LYS A 111 -14.95 17.48 -3.09
CA LYS A 111 -15.64 17.90 -1.84
C LYS A 111 -16.97 17.17 -1.61
N TYR A 112 -17.08 15.91 -2.01
CA TYR A 112 -18.35 15.20 -1.88
C TYR A 112 -18.72 15.05 -0.41
N LYS A 113 -19.94 15.49 -0.08
CA LYS A 113 -20.58 15.17 1.19
C LYS A 113 -20.99 13.71 1.10
N LEU A 114 -20.34 12.86 1.88
CA LEU A 114 -20.69 11.46 1.98
C LEU A 114 -21.90 11.34 2.89
N PHE A 115 -23.02 10.90 2.32
CA PHE A 115 -24.20 10.50 3.09
C PHE A 115 -24.23 8.98 3.11
N ILE A 116 -23.93 8.40 4.27
CA ILE A 116 -24.03 6.94 4.46
C ILE A 116 -25.47 6.66 4.90
N TRP A 117 -26.20 5.88 4.10
CA TRP A 117 -27.55 5.42 4.41
C TRP A 117 -27.50 3.95 4.77
N THR A 118 -27.55 3.63 6.07
CA THR A 118 -27.83 2.27 6.53
C THR A 118 -29.36 2.10 6.64
N HIS A 119 -29.91 1.03 6.08
CA HIS A 119 -31.34 0.72 6.22
C HIS A 119 -31.65 0.38 7.69
N GLY A 120 -32.17 1.35 8.45
CA GLY A 120 -32.52 1.16 9.85
C GLY A 120 -32.45 2.45 10.67
N THR A 121 -33.45 3.31 10.49
CA THR A 121 -33.85 4.39 11.41
C THR A 121 -32.75 5.14 12.19
N ARG A 122 -32.30 6.26 11.61
CA ARG A 122 -32.10 7.60 12.21
C ARG A 122 -30.83 8.26 11.66
N CYS A 123 -31.07 9.30 10.87
CA CYS A 123 -30.08 10.24 10.37
C CYS A 123 -29.28 10.84 11.54
N VAL A 124 -27.98 10.55 11.62
CA VAL A 124 -27.09 11.27 12.53
C VAL A 124 -26.35 12.34 11.73
N ARG A 125 -26.62 13.57 12.12
CA ARG A 125 -26.13 14.84 11.58
C ARG A 125 -24.61 14.78 11.31
N CYS A 126 -24.25 14.87 10.04
CA CYS A 126 -22.88 15.07 9.55
C CYS A 126 -22.35 16.42 10.06
N ARG A 127 -21.56 16.42 11.14
CA ARG A 127 -20.57 17.49 11.36
C ARG A 127 -19.27 17.00 10.77
N THR A 128 -18.76 17.79 9.82
CA THR A 128 -17.39 17.88 9.34
C THR A 128 -16.50 16.72 9.78
N VAL A 129 -16.13 15.84 8.84
CA VAL A 129 -15.07 14.84 9.04
C VAL A 129 -13.80 15.58 9.42
N CYS A 130 -13.65 15.82 10.72
CA CYS A 130 -12.46 16.33 11.33
C CYS A 130 -11.58 15.09 11.50
N ALA A 131 -10.45 15.10 10.82
CA ALA A 131 -9.40 14.13 10.98
C ALA A 131 -9.05 13.98 12.46
N THR A 132 -9.09 12.75 13.02
CA THR A 132 -8.11 12.31 14.02
C THR A 132 -8.17 10.79 14.28
N CYS A 133 -6.99 10.17 14.12
CA CYS A 133 -6.42 9.03 14.84
C CYS A 133 -7.17 7.69 14.95
N ILE A 134 -6.69 6.71 14.17
CA ILE A 134 -6.32 5.40 14.73
C ILE A 134 -4.80 5.41 14.93
N CYS A 135 -4.39 5.88 16.11
CA CYS A 135 -3.20 5.52 16.88
C CYS A 135 -3.55 5.82 18.33
#